data_AF-A0A7S4S2E2-F1
#
_entry.id   AF-A0A7S4S2E2-F1
#
_cell.length_a   1.000
_cell.length_b   1.000
_cell.length_c   1.000
_cell.angle_alpha   90.00
_cell.angle_beta   90.00
_cell.angle_gamma   90.00
#
_symmetry.space_group_name_H-M   'P 1'
#
loop_
_entity.id
_entity.type
_entity.pdbx_description
1 polymer ?
#
loop_
_entity_poly.entity_id
_entity_poly.type
_entity_poly.pdbx_seq_one_letter_code
_entity_poly.pdbx_strand_id
1 'polypeptide(L)'
;KPIAKAFGIVGFIRFLDCYYLTLITKRVKVGSIGGNGIYSIKNTETFPLKPAERAVSATSTSDGQGNDPSSMLLSMWNRGKRSVGLGLTNREIAELRYQGLYQVVDLTKDFFFSYTYDMTRSLQENFLFCTAQPFPPPPFKDMYAW
;
A
#
# COMPACT_ATOMS: atom_id res chain seq x y z
N LYS A 1 18.82 -12.28 1.47
CA LYS A 1 17.95 -11.19 0.99
C LYS A 1 16.57 -11.39 1.60
N PRO A 2 15.95 -10.43 2.30
CA PRO A 2 14.60 -10.63 2.80
C PRO A 2 13.65 -10.63 1.60
N ILE A 3 13.10 -11.79 1.28
CA ILE A 3 11.94 -11.93 0.39
C ILE A 3 10.75 -11.67 1.30
N ALA A 4 10.10 -10.51 1.16
CA ALA A 4 8.92 -10.20 1.96
C ALA A 4 7.86 -11.29 1.73
N LYS A 5 7.39 -11.93 2.80
CA LYS A 5 6.30 -12.92 2.73
C LYS A 5 4.98 -12.19 2.96
N ALA A 6 4.07 -12.33 2.02
CA ALA A 6 2.71 -11.79 2.11
C ALA A 6 1.69 -12.86 1.74
N PHE A 7 0.47 -12.70 2.24
CA PHE A 7 -0.68 -13.55 1.95
C PHE A 7 -1.52 -13.01 0.79
N GLY A 8 -1.42 -11.71 0.50
CA GLY A 8 -2.15 -11.08 -0.60
C GLY A 8 -1.70 -9.63 -0.80
N ILE A 9 -1.98 -9.12 -2.00
CA ILE A 9 -1.86 -7.70 -2.32
C ILE A 9 -3.25 -7.10 -2.14
N VAL A 10 -3.37 -6.09 -1.29
CA VAL A 10 -4.60 -5.30 -1.13
C VAL A 10 -4.75 -4.40 -2.35
N GLY A 11 -3.68 -3.66 -2.69
CA GLY A 11 -3.67 -2.80 -3.85
C GLY A 11 -2.54 -1.78 -3.82
N PHE A 12 -2.66 -0.82 -4.72
CA PHE A 12 -1.75 0.32 -4.84
C PHE A 12 -2.51 1.61 -4.62
N ILE A 13 -1.98 2.49 -3.78
CA ILE A 13 -2.56 3.81 -3.54
C ILE A 13 -1.53 4.87 -3.90
N ARG A 14 -1.94 5.83 -4.71
CA ARG A 14 -1.12 7.00 -5.05
C ARG A 14 -1.58 8.17 -4.21
N PHE A 15 -0.69 8.67 -3.35
CA PHE A 15 -0.89 9.96 -2.70
C PHE A 15 -0.33 11.07 -3.59
N LEU A 16 0.31 12.09 -3.02
CA LEU A 16 0.92 13.14 -3.80
C LEU A 16 2.21 12.62 -4.44
N ASP A 17 3.03 11.93 -3.67
CA ASP A 17 4.46 11.84 -3.94
C ASP A 17 4.90 10.50 -4.53
N CYS A 18 4.22 9.40 -4.22
CA CYS A 18 4.42 8.11 -4.87
C CYS A 18 3.26 7.14 -4.74
N TYR A 19 3.43 5.98 -5.39
CA TYR A 19 2.60 4.80 -5.16
C TYR A 19 3.07 4.08 -3.91
N TYR A 20 2.10 3.62 -3.13
CA TYR A 20 2.26 2.78 -1.96
C TYR A 20 1.62 1.43 -2.25
N LEU A 21 2.33 0.35 -1.95
CA LEU A 21 1.85 -1.01 -2.06
C LEU A 21 1.40 -1.50 -0.67
N THR A 22 0.13 -1.86 -0.54
CA THR A 22 -0.41 -2.42 0.70
C THR A 22 -0.47 -3.95 0.59
N LEU A 23 0.22 -4.64 1.50
CA LEU A 23 0.32 -6.10 1.56
C LEU A 23 -0.36 -6.66 2.81
N ILE A 24 -1.02 -7.79 2.68
CA ILE A 24 -1.51 -8.58 3.82
C ILE A 24 -0.35 -9.41 4.35
N THR A 25 0.17 -9.08 5.53
CA THR A 25 1.33 -9.79 6.12
C THR A 25 0.92 -10.83 7.15
N LYS A 26 -0.29 -10.73 7.71
CA LYS A 26 -0.89 -11.77 8.56
C LYS A 26 -2.38 -11.92 8.26
N ARG A 27 -2.85 -13.16 8.33
CA ARG A 27 -4.26 -13.53 8.20
C ARG A 27 -4.60 -14.65 9.18
N VAL A 28 -5.88 -14.82 9.48
CA VAL A 28 -6.40 -16.00 10.22
C VAL A 28 -7.58 -16.60 9.46
N LYS A 29 -7.69 -17.92 9.43
CA LYS A 29 -8.90 -18.59 8.93
C LYS A 29 -10.01 -18.40 9.96
N VAL A 30 -11.13 -17.82 9.54
CA VAL A 30 -12.29 -17.57 10.41
C VAL A 30 -13.44 -18.54 10.14
N GLY A 31 -13.44 -19.21 8.99
CA GLY A 31 -14.49 -20.15 8.63
C GLY A 31 -14.27 -20.80 7.27
N SER A 32 -15.30 -21.48 6.77
CA SER A 32 -15.32 -22.00 5.41
C SER A 32 -16.73 -22.14 4.85
N ILE A 33 -16.88 -21.93 3.54
CA ILE A 33 -18.11 -22.18 2.78
C ILE A 33 -17.81 -23.24 1.73
N GLY A 34 -18.50 -24.39 1.78
CA GLY A 34 -18.30 -25.49 0.82
C GLY A 34 -16.84 -25.97 0.73
N GLY A 35 -16.11 -25.99 1.85
CA GLY A 35 -14.69 -26.33 1.91
C GLY A 35 -13.71 -25.17 1.61
N ASN A 36 -14.19 -24.06 1.03
CA ASN A 36 -13.35 -22.89 0.74
C ASN A 36 -13.08 -22.10 2.01
N GLY A 37 -11.81 -21.89 2.36
CA GLY A 37 -11.43 -21.15 3.56
C GLY A 37 -11.72 -19.66 3.44
N ILE A 38 -12.31 -19.08 4.49
CA ILE A 38 -12.53 -17.64 4.64
C ILE A 38 -11.51 -17.12 5.63
N TYR A 39 -10.87 -16.00 5.29
CA TYR A 39 -9.77 -15.42 6.05
C TYR A 39 -10.06 -13.98 6.43
N SER A 40 -9.78 -13.64 7.68
CA SER A 40 -9.73 -12.26 8.16
C SER A 40 -8.28 -11.77 8.14
N ILE A 41 -8.10 -10.51 7.75
CA ILE A 41 -6.81 -9.82 7.78
C ILE A 41 -6.43 -9.54 9.24
N LYS A 42 -5.16 -9.80 9.60
CA LYS A 42 -4.64 -9.55 10.96
C LYS A 42 -3.49 -8.56 10.99
N ASN A 43 -2.81 -8.38 9.88
CA ASN A 43 -1.82 -7.33 9.74
C ASN A 43 -1.67 -6.96 8.28
N THR A 44 -1.45 -5.68 8.03
CA THR A 44 -1.06 -5.16 6.72
C THR A 44 0.18 -4.29 6.86
N GLU A 45 0.98 -4.25 5.80
CA GLU A 45 2.15 -3.36 5.71
C GLU A 45 2.07 -2.59 4.41
N THR A 46 2.35 -1.29 4.48
CA THR A 46 2.27 -0.38 3.33
C THR A 46 3.67 0.12 2.98
N PHE A 47 4.12 -0.17 1.77
CA PHE A 47 5.48 0.12 1.31
C PHE A 47 5.47 1.21 0.24
N PRO A 48 6.26 2.30 0.38
CA PRO A 48 6.47 3.25 -0.69
C PRO A 48 7.27 2.62 -1.83
N LEU A 49 6.82 2.80 -3.08
CA LEU A 49 7.47 2.25 -4.27
C LEU A 49 8.47 3.20 -4.94
N LYS A 50 8.82 4.33 -4.31
CA LYS A 50 9.84 5.22 -4.87
C LYS A 50 11.18 4.46 -5.00
N PRO A 51 11.88 4.56 -6.14
CA PRO A 51 13.32 4.40 -6.13
C PRO A 51 13.91 5.43 -5.17
N ALA A 52 14.85 5.01 -4.35
CA ALA A 52 15.59 5.90 -3.47
C ALA A 52 16.51 6.83 -4.29
N GLU A 53 15.98 7.86 -4.95
CA GLU A 53 16.76 9.04 -5.37
C GLU A 53 15.85 10.16 -5.91
N ARG A 54 15.85 11.30 -5.22
CA ARG A 54 15.94 12.60 -5.90
C ARG A 54 17.35 13.13 -5.65
N ALA A 55 18.34 12.44 -6.19
CA ALA A 55 19.46 13.12 -6.83
C ALA A 55 18.92 13.40 -8.24
N VAL A 56 18.82 14.60 -8.80
CA VAL A 56 19.56 15.85 -8.62
C VAL A 56 18.68 16.98 -9.19
N SER A 57 18.70 18.12 -8.51
CA SER A 57 18.79 19.45 -9.13
C SER A 57 19.21 20.35 -7.96
N ALA A 58 20.50 20.43 -7.61
CA ALA A 58 21.50 21.12 -8.43
C ALA A 58 20.80 22.21 -9.22
N THR A 59 20.64 23.34 -8.56
CA THR A 59 20.60 24.62 -9.24
C THR A 59 21.63 24.56 -10.35
N SER A 60 21.16 24.74 -11.58
CA SER A 60 22.01 25.16 -12.68
C SER A 60 22.62 26.51 -12.31
N THR A 61 23.71 26.48 -11.54
CA THR A 61 24.74 27.49 -11.58
C THR A 61 25.96 26.75 -12.08
N SER A 62 26.32 27.07 -13.31
CA SER A 62 27.61 26.75 -13.86
C SER A 62 28.71 27.16 -12.88
N ASP A 63 29.78 26.38 -12.91
CA ASP A 63 31.14 26.73 -12.50
C ASP A 63 31.53 26.53 -11.02
N GLY A 64 32.61 25.75 -10.86
CA GLY A 64 33.56 25.89 -9.74
C GLY A 64 33.48 24.86 -8.61
N GLN A 65 34.24 23.78 -8.76
CA GLN A 65 35.22 23.28 -7.78
C GLN A 65 34.91 23.43 -6.26
N GLY A 66 34.65 22.32 -5.55
CA GLY A 66 34.71 22.29 -4.08
C GLY A 66 34.14 21.02 -3.43
N ASN A 67 35.01 20.09 -3.00
CA ASN A 67 34.65 19.06 -2.02
C ASN A 67 34.63 19.72 -0.63
N ASP A 68 33.58 20.49 -0.34
CA ASP A 68 33.47 21.24 0.90
C ASP A 68 32.82 20.39 2.01
N PRO A 69 33.51 20.11 3.12
CA PRO A 69 32.99 19.27 4.22
C PRO A 69 31.74 19.85 4.90
N SER A 70 31.48 21.15 4.73
CA SER A 70 30.29 21.86 5.18
C SER A 70 29.01 21.41 4.45
N SER A 71 29.09 21.02 3.18
CA SER A 71 27.94 20.51 2.41
C SER A 71 27.43 19.17 2.95
N MET A 72 28.35 18.33 3.43
CA MET A 72 28.05 17.03 4.03
C MET A 72 27.39 17.20 5.40
N LEU A 73 27.91 18.09 6.26
CA LEU A 73 27.30 18.41 7.55
C LEU A 73 25.90 19.02 7.39
N LEU A 74 25.69 19.87 6.38
CA LEU A 74 24.37 20.43 6.08
C LEU A 74 23.38 19.34 5.65
N SER A 75 23.83 18.34 4.90
CA SER A 75 22.99 17.19 4.52
C SER A 75 22.60 16.31 5.72
N MET A 76 23.49 16.18 6.72
CA MET A 76 23.22 15.51 8.00
C MET A 76 22.26 16.33 8.87
N TRP A 77 22.44 17.65 8.94
CA TRP A 77 21.54 18.56 9.66
C TRP A 77 20.12 18.55 9.05
N ASN A 78 20.02 18.55 7.72
CA ASN A 78 18.75 18.42 7.01
C ASN A 78 18.13 17.02 7.19
N ARG A 79 18.95 15.98 7.42
CA ARG A 79 18.47 14.64 7.82
C ARG A 79 17.92 14.63 9.26
N GLY A 80 18.58 15.32 10.19
CA GLY A 80 18.09 15.49 11.57
C GLY A 80 16.82 16.33 11.66
N LYS A 81 16.75 17.42 10.90
CA LYS A 81 15.57 18.29 10.75
C LYS A 81 14.31 17.55 10.27
N ARG A 82 14.48 16.64 9.30
CA ARG A 82 13.42 15.73 8.84
C ARG A 82 12.93 14.76 9.91
N SER A 83 13.79 14.38 10.86
CA SER A 83 13.42 13.55 12.01
C SER A 83 12.58 14.29 13.05
N VAL A 84 12.61 15.63 13.06
CA VAL A 84 11.90 16.49 14.04
C VAL A 84 10.83 17.39 13.39
N GLY A 85 10.50 17.16 12.11
CA GLY A 85 9.46 17.91 11.38
C GLY A 85 9.78 19.37 11.06
N LEU A 86 10.99 19.86 11.36
CA LEU A 86 11.41 21.23 11.03
C LEU A 86 11.97 21.27 9.59
N GLY A 87 11.21 21.85 8.66
CA GLY A 87 11.67 22.12 7.28
C GLY A 87 11.15 21.16 6.21
N LEU A 88 10.05 20.44 6.47
CA LEU A 88 9.33 19.73 5.42
C LEU A 88 8.61 20.72 4.50
N THR A 89 8.65 20.48 3.20
CA THR A 89 7.85 21.23 2.23
C THR A 89 6.36 21.03 2.50
N ASN A 90 5.52 21.99 2.12
CA ASN A 90 4.05 21.85 2.23
C ASN A 90 3.53 20.55 1.61
N ARG A 91 4.20 20.09 0.54
CA ARG A 91 3.87 18.84 -0.15
C ARG A 91 4.23 17.59 0.67
N GLU A 92 5.38 17.56 1.33
CA GLU A 92 5.75 16.45 2.21
C GLU A 92 4.85 16.40 3.45
N ILE A 93 4.50 17.56 4.00
CA ILE A 93 3.54 17.66 5.11
C ILE A 93 2.18 17.11 4.66
N ALA A 94 1.70 17.48 3.47
CA ALA A 94 0.47 16.94 2.92
C ALA A 94 0.54 15.42 2.68
N GLU A 95 1.67 14.90 2.20
CA GLU A 95 1.88 13.45 2.04
C GLU A 95 1.72 12.70 3.36
N LEU A 96 2.33 13.18 4.44
CA LEU A 96 2.19 12.59 5.78
C LEU A 96 0.73 12.61 6.26
N ARG A 97 -0.02 13.68 5.95
CA ARG A 97 -1.46 13.76 6.28
C ARG A 97 -2.27 12.73 5.50
N TYR A 98 -2.00 12.54 4.20
CA TYR A 98 -2.69 11.52 3.40
C TYR A 98 -2.39 10.10 3.90
N GLN A 99 -1.14 9.81 4.27
CA GLN A 99 -0.78 8.55 4.91
C GLN A 99 -1.53 8.35 6.23
N GLY A 100 -1.58 9.38 7.08
CA GLY A 100 -2.33 9.35 8.33
C GLY A 100 -3.83 9.10 8.12
N LEU A 101 -4.43 9.72 7.10
CA LEU A 101 -5.82 9.48 6.74
C LEU A 101 -6.06 8.04 6.28
N TYR A 102 -5.16 7.49 5.48
CA TYR A 102 -5.26 6.10 5.03
C TYR A 102 -5.18 5.11 6.21
N GLN A 103 -4.36 5.39 7.23
CA GLN A 103 -4.26 4.57 8.44
C GLN A 103 -5.53 4.55 9.29
N VAL A 104 -6.47 5.47 9.08
CA VAL A 104 -7.80 5.44 9.73
C VAL A 104 -8.62 4.23 9.25
N VAL A 105 -8.41 3.78 8.01
CA VAL A 105 -9.05 2.58 7.49
C VAL A 105 -8.35 1.35 8.05
N ASP A 106 -8.92 0.78 9.10
CA ASP A 106 -8.39 -0.42 9.75
C ASP A 106 -8.73 -1.67 8.95
N LEU A 107 -7.83 -2.05 8.05
CA LEU A 107 -7.95 -3.27 7.24
C LEU A 107 -8.00 -4.56 8.07
N THR A 108 -7.74 -4.52 9.38
CA THR A 108 -7.81 -5.71 10.26
C THR A 108 -9.21 -5.97 10.82
N LYS A 109 -10.11 -4.99 10.70
CA LYS A 109 -11.50 -5.08 11.18
C LYS A 109 -12.45 -5.26 10.01
N ASP A 110 -13.23 -6.33 10.06
CA ASP A 110 -14.34 -6.56 9.12
C ASP A 110 -13.97 -6.71 7.64
N PHE A 111 -12.67 -6.81 7.31
CA PHE A 111 -12.20 -7.22 6.00
C PHE A 111 -11.94 -8.72 5.95
N PHE A 112 -12.55 -9.35 4.95
CA PHE A 112 -12.44 -10.77 4.71
C PHE A 112 -12.10 -11.04 3.24
N PHE A 113 -11.40 -12.13 3.00
CA PHE A 113 -11.15 -12.66 1.65
C PHE A 113 -11.13 -14.19 1.65
N SER A 114 -11.33 -14.77 0.48
CA SER A 114 -11.04 -16.17 0.19
C SER A 114 -10.25 -16.23 -1.11
N TYR A 115 -9.35 -17.21 -1.23
CA TYR A 115 -8.58 -17.40 -2.46
C TYR A 115 -9.34 -18.14 -3.54
N THR A 116 -10.34 -18.94 -3.14
CA THR A 116 -11.00 -19.92 -4.01
C THR A 116 -12.50 -19.68 -4.09
N TYR A 117 -13.01 -18.66 -3.41
CA TYR A 117 -14.43 -18.38 -3.35
C TYR A 117 -14.69 -16.87 -3.43
N ASP A 118 -15.59 -16.46 -4.32
CA ASP A 118 -15.97 -15.06 -4.45
C ASP A 118 -16.95 -14.68 -3.33
N MET A 119 -16.47 -13.89 -2.38
CA MET A 119 -17.26 -13.41 -1.24
C MET A 119 -18.02 -12.12 -1.53
N THR A 120 -17.81 -11.50 -2.70
CA THR A 120 -18.58 -10.34 -3.12
C THR A 120 -20.00 -10.71 -3.55
N ARG A 121 -20.31 -12.01 -3.61
CA ARG A 121 -21.60 -12.55 -4.05
C ARG A 121 -22.26 -13.38 -2.97
N SER A 122 -23.59 -13.43 -3.04
CA SER A 122 -24.37 -14.33 -2.20
C SER A 122 -24.11 -15.80 -2.55
N LEU A 123 -24.37 -16.71 -1.60
CA LEU A 123 -24.31 -18.15 -1.85
C LEU A 123 -25.19 -18.54 -3.04
N GLN A 124 -26.42 -18.03 -3.09
CA GLN A 124 -27.36 -18.30 -4.17
C GLN A 124 -26.78 -17.90 -5.54
N GLU A 125 -26.25 -16.68 -5.65
CA GLU A 125 -25.62 -16.21 -6.89
C GLU A 125 -24.45 -17.12 -7.29
N ASN A 126 -23.57 -17.50 -6.37
CA ASN A 126 -22.44 -18.37 -6.66
C ASN A 126 -22.87 -19.78 -7.10
N PHE A 127 -23.90 -20.35 -6.47
CA PHE A 127 -24.45 -21.65 -6.88
C PHE A 127 -25.09 -21.59 -8.27
N LEU A 128 -25.84 -20.53 -8.57
CA LEU A 128 -26.42 -20.31 -9.90
C LEU A 128 -25.33 -20.06 -10.95
N PHE A 129 -24.22 -19.46 -10.57
CA PHE A 129 -23.11 -19.22 -11.49
C PHE A 129 -22.34 -20.49 -11.85
N CYS A 130 -22.15 -21.40 -10.89
CA CYS A 130 -21.57 -22.72 -11.15
C CYS A 130 -22.42 -23.53 -12.15
N THR A 131 -23.73 -23.29 -12.21
CA THR A 131 -24.64 -24.04 -13.09
C THR A 131 -24.93 -23.33 -14.42
N ALA A 132 -24.88 -21.99 -14.48
CA ALA A 132 -25.36 -21.22 -15.63
C ALA A 132 -24.27 -20.69 -16.58
N GLN A 133 -22.99 -20.70 -16.18
CA GLN A 133 -21.79 -20.24 -16.94
C GLN A 133 -22.05 -19.47 -18.26
N PRO A 134 -22.30 -18.15 -18.24
CA PRO A 134 -22.02 -17.32 -19.40
C PRO A 134 -20.50 -17.12 -19.52
N PHE A 135 -19.93 -17.42 -20.69
CA PHE A 135 -18.53 -17.12 -20.99
C PHE A 135 -18.40 -15.72 -21.59
N PRO A 136 -17.48 -14.86 -21.10
CA PRO A 136 -16.65 -15.02 -19.91
C PRO A 136 -17.45 -14.77 -18.61
N PRO A 137 -17.06 -15.38 -17.47
CA PRO A 137 -17.69 -15.13 -16.19
C PRO A 137 -17.60 -13.63 -15.83
N PRO A 138 -18.72 -12.96 -15.50
CA PRO A 138 -18.71 -11.62 -14.96
C PRO A 138 -17.69 -11.43 -13.82
N PRO A 139 -17.04 -10.25 -13.75
CA PRO A 139 -16.08 -9.92 -12.69
C PRO A 139 -16.74 -9.96 -11.30
N PHE A 140 -15.94 -9.75 -10.25
CA PHE A 140 -16.44 -9.59 -8.88
C PHE A 140 -17.55 -8.52 -8.80
N LYS A 141 -18.39 -8.57 -7.77
CA LYS A 141 -19.48 -7.61 -7.60
C LYS A 141 -18.93 -6.31 -7.00
N ASP A 142 -18.78 -5.28 -7.85
CA ASP A 142 -18.17 -3.99 -7.51
C ASP A 142 -18.68 -3.39 -6.19
N MET A 143 -19.97 -3.52 -5.89
CA MET A 143 -20.59 -2.98 -4.68
C MET A 143 -19.97 -3.50 -3.37
N TYR A 144 -19.40 -4.71 -3.39
CA TYR A 144 -18.85 -5.39 -2.22
C TYR A 144 -17.35 -5.65 -2.34
N ALA A 145 -16.72 -5.22 -3.43
CA ALA A 145 -15.27 -5.19 -3.54
C ALA A 145 -14.75 -3.97 -2.79
N TRP A 146 -13.72 -4.19 -1.97
CA TRP A 146 -13.02 -3.16 -1.21
C TRP A 146 -11.65 -2.84 -1.83
#